data_AF-A0A1F2TTN0-F1
#
_entry.id   AF-A0A1F2TTN0-F1
#
_cell.length_a   1.000
_cell.length_b   1.000
_cell.length_c   1.000
_cell.angle_alpha   90.00
_cell.angle_beta   90.00
_cell.angle_gamma   90.00
#
_symmetry.space_group_name_H-M   'P 1'
#
loop_
_entity.id
_entity.type
_entity.pdbx_description
1 polymer ?
#
loop_
_entity_poly.entity_id
_entity_poly.type
_entity_poly.pdbx_seq_one_letter_code
_entity_poly.pdbx_strand_id
1 'polypeptide(L)'
;MARDTLLFRRDEARRAGWLAVQSQVRRDLRAALEALVPGERVWIFGSLTQPGRFKDASDVDVALEAAPAVMSAGRLSSELSERLARPVDVVLLEACRFRDKIRREGELWML
;
A
#
# COMPACT_ATOMS: atom_id res chain seq x y z
N MET A 1 12.43 1.37 41.78
CA MET A 1 12.62 1.31 40.31
C MET A 1 11.68 0.25 39.74
N ALA A 2 10.55 0.64 39.11
CA ALA A 2 9.65 -0.28 38.38
C ALA A 2 8.52 0.52 37.69
N ARG A 3 8.84 1.44 36.77
CA ARG A 3 7.83 2.18 35.99
C ARG A 3 7.96 2.08 34.46
N ASP A 4 8.97 1.38 33.93
CA ASP A 4 9.20 1.28 32.48
C ASP A 4 8.58 0.05 31.80
N THR A 5 8.24 -1.02 32.54
CA THR A 5 7.90 -2.34 31.94
C THR A 5 6.48 -2.45 31.37
N LEU A 6 5.58 -1.51 31.68
CA LEU A 6 4.20 -1.49 31.18
C LEU A 6 4.05 -0.64 29.90
N LEU A 7 4.83 0.43 29.77
CA LEU A 7 4.85 1.28 28.58
C LEU A 7 5.56 0.56 27.42
N PHE A 8 6.69 -0.10 27.71
CA PHE A 8 7.47 -0.84 26.73
C PHE A 8 6.70 -2.02 26.11
N ARG A 9 6.00 -2.82 26.94
CA ARG A 9 5.14 -3.92 26.47
C ARG A 9 3.92 -3.43 25.66
N ARG A 10 3.38 -2.24 25.99
CA ARG A 10 2.32 -1.61 25.20
C ARG A 10 2.81 -1.13 23.83
N ASP A 11 4.04 -0.64 23.74
CA ASP A 11 4.64 -0.23 22.47
C ASP A 11 5.03 -1.42 21.60
N GLU A 12 5.51 -2.53 22.18
CA GLU A 12 5.76 -3.77 21.43
C GLU A 12 4.48 -4.39 20.88
N ALA A 13 3.41 -4.47 21.68
CA ALA A 13 2.13 -5.01 21.23
C ALA A 13 1.51 -4.15 20.11
N ARG A 14 1.63 -2.81 20.19
CA ARG A 14 1.20 -1.91 19.11
C ARG A 14 2.05 -2.08 17.86
N ARG A 15 3.38 -2.18 17.99
CA ARG A 15 4.29 -2.42 16.87
C ARG A 15 3.98 -3.76 16.18
N ALA A 16 3.74 -4.82 16.96
CA ALA A 16 3.37 -6.12 16.42
C ALA A 16 2.02 -6.10 15.70
N GLY A 17 1.01 -5.43 16.27
CA GLY A 17 -0.30 -5.24 15.63
C GLY A 17 -0.21 -4.46 14.32
N TRP A 18 0.59 -3.38 14.27
CA TRP A 18 0.77 -2.58 13.05
C TRP A 18 1.50 -3.33 11.94
N LEU A 19 2.52 -4.11 12.28
CA LEU A 19 3.21 -4.98 11.32
C LEU A 19 2.28 -6.06 10.78
N ALA A 20 1.38 -6.60 11.60
CA ALA A 20 0.39 -7.57 11.17
C ALA A 20 -0.63 -6.97 10.21
N VAL A 21 -1.18 -5.80 10.52
CA VAL A 21 -2.11 -5.07 9.63
C VAL A 21 -1.44 -4.72 8.31
N GLN A 22 -0.22 -4.16 8.36
CA GLN A 22 0.56 -3.84 7.16
C GLN A 22 0.79 -5.09 6.29
N SER A 23 1.17 -6.21 6.91
CA SER A 23 1.42 -7.46 6.18
C SER A 23 0.16 -8.05 5.58
N GLN A 24 -0.97 -8.01 6.30
CA GLN A 24 -2.25 -8.50 5.79
C GLN A 24 -2.69 -7.68 4.57
N VAL A 25 -2.63 -6.36 4.68
CA VAL A 25 -3.08 -5.47 3.61
C VAL A 25 -2.20 -5.59 2.38
N ARG A 26 -0.89 -5.81 2.54
CA ARG A 26 0.01 -6.09 1.41
C ARG A 26 -0.36 -7.38 0.69
N ARG A 27 -0.75 -8.44 1.42
CA ARG A 27 -1.21 -9.70 0.81
C ARG A 27 -2.51 -9.49 0.04
N ASP A 28 -3.49 -8.84 0.65
CA ASP A 28 -4.80 -8.59 0.02
C ASP A 28 -4.67 -7.68 -1.19
N LEU A 29 -3.82 -6.65 -1.11
CA LEU A 29 -3.50 -5.77 -2.23
C LEU A 29 -2.87 -6.54 -3.38
N ARG A 30 -1.85 -7.38 -3.10
CA ARG A 30 -1.20 -8.19 -4.13
C ARG A 30 -2.19 -9.11 -4.82
N ALA A 31 -3.01 -9.85 -4.07
CA ALA A 31 -4.01 -10.75 -4.63
C ALA A 31 -5.05 -10.01 -5.49
N ALA A 32 -5.50 -8.83 -5.05
CA ALA A 32 -6.44 -8.02 -5.83
C ALA A 32 -5.80 -7.48 -7.13
N LEU A 33 -4.55 -7.03 -7.06
CA LEU A 33 -3.80 -6.53 -8.22
C LEU A 33 -3.52 -7.64 -9.24
N GLU A 34 -3.08 -8.81 -8.81
CA GLU A 34 -2.87 -9.98 -9.69
C GLU A 34 -4.17 -10.40 -10.41
N ALA A 35 -5.33 -10.24 -9.77
CA ALA A 35 -6.62 -10.54 -10.37
C ALA A 35 -7.14 -9.47 -11.35
N LEU A 36 -6.80 -8.20 -11.14
CA LEU A 36 -7.36 -7.07 -11.91
C LEU A 36 -6.44 -6.61 -13.05
N VAL A 37 -5.13 -6.66 -12.85
CA VAL A 37 -4.11 -6.15 -13.77
C VAL A 37 -2.90 -7.11 -13.83
N PRO A 38 -3.11 -8.38 -14.22
CA PRO A 38 -2.03 -9.36 -14.30
C PRO A 38 -0.94 -8.95 -15.29
N GLY A 39 0.33 -9.21 -14.97
CA GLY A 39 1.47 -8.90 -15.82
C GLY A 39 1.92 -7.43 -15.78
N GLU A 40 1.22 -6.57 -15.04
CA GLU A 40 1.58 -5.16 -14.93
C GLU A 40 2.69 -4.92 -13.89
N ARG A 41 3.43 -3.83 -14.13
CA ARG A 41 4.42 -3.31 -13.18
C ARG A 41 3.77 -2.26 -12.31
N VAL A 42 3.73 -2.50 -11.01
CA VAL A 42 3.13 -1.59 -10.03
C VAL A 42 4.13 -1.18 -8.97
N TRP A 43 4.11 0.09 -8.59
CA TRP A 43 4.88 0.60 -7.47
C TRP A 43 3.94 0.82 -6.29
N ILE A 44 4.24 0.15 -5.20
CA ILE A 44 3.61 0.44 -3.91
C ILE A 44 4.43 1.54 -3.25
N PHE A 45 3.78 2.61 -2.80
CA PHE A 45 4.49 3.71 -2.16
C PHE A 45 3.72 4.22 -0.93
N GLY A 46 4.14 5.37 -0.41
CA GLY A 46 3.46 6.00 0.71
C GLY A 46 3.59 5.23 2.02
N SER A 47 2.57 5.30 2.86
CA SER A 47 2.63 4.80 4.24
C SER A 47 2.76 3.27 4.32
N LEU A 48 2.27 2.54 3.31
CA LEU A 48 2.34 1.07 3.25
C LEU A 48 3.76 0.51 3.12
N THR A 49 4.70 1.34 2.65
CA THR A 49 6.13 0.97 2.54
C THR A 49 6.95 1.36 3.78
N GLN A 50 6.37 2.11 4.73
CA GLN A 50 7.09 2.68 5.86
C GLN A 50 6.70 1.98 7.18
N PRO A 51 7.64 1.25 7.84
CA PRO A 51 7.37 0.59 9.11
C PRO A 51 6.81 1.54 10.16
N GLY A 52 5.69 1.16 10.79
CA GLY A 52 5.08 1.94 11.87
C GLY A 52 4.34 3.22 11.44
N ARG A 53 4.25 3.52 10.14
CA ARG A 53 3.41 4.61 9.63
C ARG A 53 2.05 4.16 9.12
N PHE A 54 1.95 2.92 8.65
CA PHE A 54 0.70 2.35 8.18
C PHE A 54 -0.23 2.01 9.36
N LYS A 55 -1.45 2.52 9.32
CA LYS A 55 -2.48 2.33 10.36
C LYS A 55 -3.78 1.86 9.73
N ASP A 56 -4.74 1.49 10.56
CA ASP A 56 -6.06 1.00 10.11
C ASP A 56 -6.79 1.99 9.21
N ALA A 57 -6.68 3.30 9.50
CA ALA A 57 -7.30 4.36 8.72
C ALA A 57 -6.45 4.86 7.53
N SER A 58 -5.28 4.27 7.28
CA SER A 58 -4.43 4.70 6.16
C SER A 58 -5.07 4.36 4.81
N ASP A 59 -4.86 5.21 3.82
CA ASP A 59 -5.01 4.88 2.42
C ASP A 59 -3.88 3.95 1.95
N VAL A 60 -4.07 3.35 0.77
CA VAL A 60 -3.04 2.58 0.08
C VAL A 60 -2.71 3.29 -1.23
N ASP A 61 -1.44 3.63 -1.40
CA ASP A 61 -0.93 4.30 -2.58
C ASP A 61 -0.32 3.31 -3.58
N VAL A 62 -0.84 3.30 -4.80
CA VAL A 62 -0.36 2.45 -5.90
C VAL A 62 -0.08 3.31 -7.13
N ALA A 63 1.08 3.10 -7.77
CA ALA A 63 1.40 3.72 -9.05
C ALA A 63 1.56 2.68 -10.15
N LEU A 64 1.01 2.97 -11.32
CA LEU A 64 1.26 2.23 -12.55
C LEU A 64 2.13 3.05 -13.49
N GLU A 65 2.89 2.36 -14.33
CA GLU A 65 3.70 3.01 -15.37
C GLU A 65 2.83 3.85 -16.32
N ALA A 66 1.73 3.25 -16.80
CA ALA A 66 0.72 3.86 -17.66
C ALA A 66 -0.67 3.29 -17.33
N ALA A 67 -1.73 3.83 -17.95
CA ALA A 67 -3.06 3.30 -17.78
C ALA A 67 -3.16 1.82 -18.25
N PRO A 68 -3.74 0.91 -17.46
CA PRO A 68 -3.97 -0.47 -17.90
C PRO A 68 -4.82 -0.53 -19.17
N ALA A 69 -4.56 -1.48 -20.06
CA ALA A 69 -5.33 -1.63 -21.29
C ALA A 69 -6.81 -2.00 -21.03
N VAL A 70 -7.07 -2.69 -19.92
CA VAL A 70 -8.39 -3.23 -19.55
C VAL A 70 -9.30 -2.24 -18.82
N MET A 71 -8.73 -1.24 -18.12
CA MET A 71 -9.52 -0.26 -17.37
C MET A 71 -8.74 1.01 -17.04
N SER A 72 -9.47 2.10 -16.75
CA SER A 72 -8.85 3.34 -16.28
C SER A 72 -8.29 3.22 -14.86
N ALA A 73 -7.32 4.07 -14.53
CA ALA A 73 -6.77 4.18 -13.16
C ALA A 73 -7.86 4.46 -12.11
N GLY A 74 -8.84 5.30 -12.44
CA GLY A 74 -9.96 5.59 -11.54
C GLY A 74 -10.84 4.37 -11.27
N ARG A 75 -11.15 3.57 -12.31
CA ARG A 75 -11.88 2.32 -12.12
C ARG A 75 -11.09 1.32 -11.30
N LEU A 76 -9.78 1.19 -11.55
CA LEU A 76 -8.92 0.33 -10.76
C LEU A 76 -8.89 0.75 -9.28
N SER A 77 -8.78 2.05 -9.01
CA SER A 77 -8.84 2.62 -7.65
C SER A 77 -10.15 2.25 -6.94
N SER A 78 -11.30 2.37 -7.63
CA SER A 78 -12.60 1.97 -7.06
C SER A 78 -12.66 0.47 -6.76
N GLU A 79 -12.29 -0.39 -7.71
CA GLU A 79 -12.31 -1.85 -7.56
C GLU A 79 -11.38 -2.33 -6.44
N LEU A 80 -10.17 -1.77 -6.35
CA LEU A 80 -9.24 -2.07 -5.25
C LEU A 80 -9.81 -1.58 -3.92
N SER A 81 -10.42 -0.39 -3.88
CA SER A 81 -10.97 0.16 -2.65
C SER A 81 -12.11 -0.69 -2.09
N GLU A 82 -12.99 -1.19 -2.97
CA GLU A 82 -14.07 -2.11 -2.60
C GLU A 82 -13.52 -3.43 -2.07
N ARG A 83 -12.57 -4.05 -2.78
CA ARG A 83 -11.99 -5.35 -2.38
C ARG A 83 -11.23 -5.29 -1.07
N LEU A 84 -10.52 -4.19 -0.80
CA LEU A 84 -9.74 -4.01 0.42
C LEU A 84 -10.56 -3.38 1.56
N ALA A 85 -11.82 -3.00 1.30
CA ALA A 85 -12.66 -2.22 2.22
C ALA A 85 -11.93 -0.98 2.79
N ARG A 86 -11.07 -0.35 1.99
CA ARG A 86 -10.27 0.82 2.36
C ARG A 86 -9.97 1.69 1.15
N PRO A 87 -9.68 3.00 1.32
CA PRO A 87 -9.28 3.84 0.19
C PRO A 87 -7.97 3.37 -0.46
N VAL A 88 -7.98 3.24 -1.78
CA VAL A 88 -6.81 2.94 -2.61
C VAL A 88 -6.66 4.01 -3.66
N ASP A 89 -5.56 4.77 -3.58
CA ASP A 89 -5.23 5.84 -4.52
C ASP A 89 -4.31 5.31 -5.60
N VAL A 90 -4.82 5.30 -6.84
CA VAL A 90 -4.07 4.85 -8.01
C VAL A 90 -3.61 6.06 -8.82
N VAL A 91 -2.30 6.16 -9.04
CA VAL A 91 -1.69 7.22 -9.86
C VAL A 91 -0.96 6.64 -11.07
N LEU A 92 -0.91 7.42 -12.15
CA LEU A 92 -0.14 7.07 -13.34
C LEU A 92 1.19 7.81 -13.34
N LEU A 93 2.30 7.09 -13.44
CA LEU A 93 3.64 7.68 -13.38
C LEU A 93 3.90 8.67 -14.53
N GLU A 94 3.33 8.45 -15.71
CA GLU A 94 3.45 9.37 -16.85
C GLU A 94 2.91 10.78 -16.55
N ALA A 95 1.85 10.87 -15.75
CA ALA A 95 1.17 12.12 -15.41
C ALA A 95 1.55 12.65 -14.01
N CYS A 96 2.43 11.95 -13.30
CA CYS A 96 2.75 12.22 -11.91
C CYS A 96 4.04 13.05 -11.76
N ARG A 97 3.93 14.23 -11.13
CA ARG A 97 5.09 15.11 -10.84
C ARG A 97 6.16 14.46 -9.94
N PHE A 98 5.78 13.46 -9.15
CA PHE A 98 6.65 12.76 -8.20
C PHE A 98 7.06 11.36 -8.69
N ARG A 99 6.93 11.07 -9.99
CA ARG A 99 7.28 9.75 -10.57
C ARG A 99 8.69 9.26 -10.22
N ASP A 100 9.68 10.15 -10.27
CA ASP A 100 11.08 9.77 -10.03
C ASP A 100 11.32 9.43 -8.57
N LYS A 101 10.57 10.08 -7.67
CA LYS A 101 10.56 9.75 -6.25
C LYS A 101 9.89 8.40 -6.01
N ILE A 102 8.73 8.14 -6.60
CA ILE A 102 8.04 6.84 -6.49
C ILE A 102 8.91 5.71 -7.02
N ARG A 103 9.57 5.89 -8.17
CA ARG A 103 10.44 4.85 -8.73
C ARG A 103 11.64 4.53 -7.85
N ARG A 104 12.18 5.54 -7.15
CA ARG A 104 13.35 5.40 -6.27
C ARG A 104 13.01 4.84 -4.90
N GLU A 105 11.92 5.31 -4.31
CA GLU A 105 11.57 5.03 -2.90
C GLU A 105 10.44 4.02 -2.76
N GLY A 106 9.61 3.88 -3.80
CA GLY A 106 8.53 2.90 -3.85
C GLY A 106 9.05 1.50 -4.12
N GLU A 107 8.25 0.53 -3.72
CA GLU A 107 8.52 -0.88 -3.90
C GLU A 107 7.90 -1.36 -5.22
N LEU A 108 8.73 -1.84 -6.15
CA LEU A 108 8.26 -2.40 -7.41
C LEU A 108 7.76 -3.83 -7.19
N TRP A 109 6.52 -4.09 -7.57
CA TRP A 109 5.94 -5.42 -7.67
C TRP A 109 5.72 -5.81 -9.13
N MET A 110 6.11 -7.04 -9.43
CA MET A 110 5.68 -7.78 -10.62
C MET A 110 4.46 -8.61 -10.22
N LEU A 111 3.38 -8.49 -11.00
CA LEU A 111 2.09 -9.17 -10.80
C LEU A 111 1.92 -10.31 -11.79
#